data_AF-A0A1C7MLN3-F1
#
_entry.id   AF-A0A1C7MLN3-F1
#
_cell.length_a   1.000
_cell.length_b   1.000
_cell.length_c   1.000
_cell.angle_alpha   90.00
_cell.angle_beta   90.00
_cell.angle_gamma   90.00
#
_symmetry.space_group_name_H-M   'P 1'
#
loop_
_entity.id
_entity.type
_entity.pdbx_description
1 polymer ?
#
loop_
_entity_poly.entity_id
_entity_poly.type
_entity_poly.pdbx_seq_one_letter_code
_entity_poly.pdbx_strand_id
1 'polypeptide(L)'
;MLRVLYPHIFAIGDAADAFGDIKAGHNARAQGELAARNILKMIEHPEVETNSVSSGSSESRSKSLQLERYVPGLPGIKVTLGLKKAVYQRRGVVVSSNERSIDLDALRMWGNFGMDVNDLDPALYE
;
A
#
# COMPACT_ATOMS: atom_id res chain seq x y z
N MET A 1 -3.36 -11.67 -20.77
CA MET A 1 -2.74 -10.38 -20.39
C MET A 1 -3.86 -9.35 -20.33
N LEU A 2 -4.26 -8.89 -19.14
CA LEU A 2 -5.27 -7.83 -18.99
C LEU A 2 -4.66 -6.52 -19.54
N ARG A 3 -5.25 -5.95 -20.58
CA ARG A 3 -4.94 -4.59 -21.03
C ARG A 3 -5.65 -3.62 -20.09
N VAL A 4 -4.90 -2.77 -19.39
CA VAL A 4 -5.47 -1.66 -18.61
C VAL A 4 -5.89 -0.57 -19.58
N LEU A 5 -7.19 -0.27 -19.64
CA LEU A 5 -7.79 0.71 -20.56
C LEU A 5 -7.32 2.16 -20.32
N TYR A 6 -6.79 2.45 -19.12
CA TYR A 6 -6.37 3.78 -18.70
C TYR A 6 -5.02 3.72 -17.98
N PRO A 7 -3.89 4.05 -18.65
CA PRO A 7 -2.54 3.89 -18.08
C PRO A 7 -2.24 4.88 -16.93
N HIS A 8 -3.08 5.89 -16.76
CA HIS A 8 -2.97 6.93 -15.74
C HIS A 8 -3.96 6.77 -14.58
N ILE A 9 -4.75 5.68 -14.57
CA ILE A 9 -5.68 5.39 -13.48
C ILE A 9 -5.10 4.25 -12.63
N PHE A 10 -4.93 4.52 -11.34
CA PHE A 10 -4.52 3.54 -10.35
C PHE A 10 -5.68 3.30 -9.38
N ALA A 11 -6.05 2.03 -9.17
CA ALA A 11 -6.98 1.61 -8.13
C ALA A 11 -6.18 0.91 -7.03
N ILE A 12 -6.49 1.23 -5.77
CA ILE A 12 -5.87 0.62 -4.58
C ILE A 12 -6.93 0.26 -3.53
N GLY A 13 -6.54 -0.52 -2.53
CA GLY A 13 -7.35 -0.89 -1.39
C GLY A 13 -8.61 -1.65 -1.77
N ASP A 14 -9.71 -1.32 -1.12
CA ASP A 14 -10.96 -2.07 -1.26
C ASP A 14 -11.55 -1.99 -2.67
N ALA A 15 -11.29 -0.90 -3.38
CA ALA A 15 -11.73 -0.68 -4.76
C ALA A 15 -10.95 -1.52 -5.79
N ALA A 16 -9.76 -2.03 -5.45
CA ALA A 16 -8.92 -2.77 -6.39
C ALA A 16 -9.08 -4.28 -6.22
N ASP A 17 -9.37 -4.99 -7.30
CA ASP A 17 -9.19 -6.45 -7.34
C ASP A 17 -7.69 -6.77 -7.50
N ALA A 18 -6.99 -6.76 -6.36
CA ALA A 18 -5.53 -6.86 -6.28
C ALA A 18 -5.06 -8.32 -6.34
N PHE A 19 -5.46 -9.05 -7.39
CA PHE A 19 -5.02 -10.43 -7.66
C PHE A 19 -5.37 -11.44 -6.54
N GLY A 20 -6.55 -11.30 -5.93
CA GLY A 20 -6.99 -12.18 -4.85
C GLY A 20 -6.32 -11.93 -3.49
N ASP A 21 -5.62 -10.80 -3.34
CA ASP A 21 -5.09 -10.36 -2.04
C ASP A 21 -6.23 -9.99 -1.08
N ILE A 22 -5.98 -10.14 0.22
CA ILE A 22 -6.97 -9.83 1.24
C ILE A 22 -7.24 -8.32 1.31
N LYS A 23 -8.50 -7.95 1.52
CA LYS A 23 -8.90 -6.57 1.75
C LYS A 23 -8.45 -6.16 3.15
N ALA A 24 -7.30 -5.51 3.23
CA ALA A 24 -6.67 -5.15 4.49
C ALA A 24 -5.91 -3.83 4.39
N GLY A 25 -5.90 -3.05 5.48
CA GLY A 25 -5.26 -1.74 5.52
C GLY A 25 -3.76 -1.76 5.19
N HIS A 26 -3.04 -2.82 5.57
CA HIS A 26 -1.61 -2.96 5.24
C HIS A 26 -1.39 -3.16 3.72
N ASN A 27 -2.28 -3.88 3.05
CA ASN A 27 -2.26 -4.05 1.59
C ASN A 27 -2.61 -2.74 0.90
N ALA A 28 -3.66 -2.05 1.35
CA ALA A 28 -4.06 -0.75 0.81
C ALA A 28 -2.91 0.28 0.91
N ARG A 29 -2.18 0.30 2.04
CA ARG A 29 -0.98 1.13 2.21
C ARG A 29 0.11 0.77 1.21
N ALA A 30 0.49 -0.51 1.10
CA ALA A 30 1.54 -0.95 0.20
C ALA A 30 1.19 -0.67 -1.29
N GLN A 31 -0.08 -0.86 -1.65
CA GLN A 31 -0.59 -0.52 -2.98
C GLN A 31 -0.53 0.99 -3.24
N GLY A 32 -0.87 1.82 -2.25
CA GLY A 32 -0.75 3.27 -2.35
C GLY A 32 0.69 3.75 -2.52
N GLU A 33 1.62 3.22 -1.72
CA GLU A 33 3.06 3.51 -1.84
C GLU A 33 3.60 3.14 -3.23
N LEU A 34 3.19 1.98 -3.76
CA LEU A 34 3.55 1.54 -5.12
C LEU A 34 2.96 2.47 -6.19
N ALA A 35 1.69 2.82 -6.09
CA ALA A 35 1.02 3.71 -7.02
C ALA A 35 1.72 5.08 -7.06
N ALA A 36 2.08 5.63 -5.89
CA ALA A 36 2.82 6.89 -5.79
C ALA A 36 4.18 6.81 -6.50
N ARG A 37 4.96 5.74 -6.30
CA ARG A 37 6.25 5.54 -7.02
C ARG A 37 6.05 5.45 -8.53
N ASN A 38 5.02 4.75 -8.99
CA ASN A 38 4.71 4.65 -10.41
C ASN A 38 4.28 5.99 -11.01
N ILE A 39 3.50 6.80 -10.29
CA ILE A 39 3.14 8.16 -10.71
C ILE A 39 4.40 9.04 -10.82
N LEU A 40 5.29 8.99 -9.83
CA LEU A 40 6.56 9.74 -9.88
C LEU A 40 7.39 9.35 -11.11
N LYS A 41 7.52 8.06 -11.42
CA LYS A 41 8.20 7.58 -12.64
C LYS A 41 7.56 8.10 -13.93
N MET A 42 6.22 8.20 -13.97
CA MET A 42 5.51 8.75 -15.12
C MET A 42 5.78 10.25 -15.28
N ILE A 43 5.84 11.00 -14.17
CA ILE A 43 6.15 12.44 -14.17
C ILE A 43 7.59 12.69 -14.62
N GLU A 44 8.55 11.88 -14.17
CA GLU A 44 9.97 11.98 -14.54
C GLU A 44 10.25 11.64 -16.02
N HIS A 45 9.32 10.92 -16.66
CA HIS A 45 9.47 10.42 -18.02
C HIS A 45 8.15 10.56 -18.82
N PRO A 46 7.76 11.81 -19.16
CA PRO A 46 6.49 12.11 -19.82
C PRO A 46 6.37 11.57 -21.27
N GLU A 47 7.46 11.08 -21.86
CA GLU A 47 7.62 10.75 -23.28
C GLU A 47 6.93 9.45 -23.76
N VAL A 48 6.11 8.79 -22.92
CA VAL A 48 5.28 7.65 -23.37
C VAL A 48 3.86 8.14 -23.59
N GLU A 49 3.72 9.14 -24.45
CA GLU A 49 2.40 9.50 -24.97
C GLU A 49 1.87 8.37 -25.84
N THR A 50 0.64 8.01 -25.49
CA THR A 50 -0.24 7.08 -26.17
C THR A 50 -0.35 7.42 -27.66
N ASN A 51 -0.03 6.45 -28.53
CA ASN A 51 -0.19 6.44 -30.00
C ASN A 51 0.95 7.04 -30.84
N SER A 52 1.88 6.19 -31.28
CA SER A 52 2.45 6.30 -32.62
C SER A 52 2.19 5.01 -33.41
N VAL A 53 1.06 5.02 -34.13
CA VAL A 53 0.96 4.30 -35.39
C VAL A 53 1.83 5.07 -36.39
N SER A 54 3.05 4.61 -36.66
CA SER A 54 3.68 4.60 -38.00
C SER A 54 5.19 4.30 -37.92
N SER A 55 5.56 3.23 -38.62
CA SER A 55 6.65 3.12 -39.60
C SER A 55 7.97 3.85 -39.35
N GLY A 56 9.05 3.07 -39.27
CA GLY A 56 10.34 3.46 -39.83
C GLY A 56 11.44 3.81 -38.83
N SER A 57 12.37 2.86 -38.66
CA SER A 57 13.81 3.05 -38.42
C SER A 57 14.26 4.24 -37.57
N SER A 58 14.61 3.97 -36.31
CA SER A 58 15.83 4.50 -35.66
C SER A 58 16.10 3.70 -34.39
N GLU A 59 17.11 2.84 -34.48
CA GLU A 59 17.71 2.18 -33.33
C GLU A 59 18.26 3.26 -32.38
N SER A 60 17.94 3.14 -31.09
CA SER A 60 18.32 4.05 -29.98
C SER A 60 17.32 5.18 -29.64
N ARG A 61 16.16 4.84 -29.02
CA ARG A 61 15.45 5.63 -27.98
C ARG A 61 14.08 5.03 -27.62
N SER A 62 14.07 3.97 -26.81
CA SER A 62 12.88 3.66 -26.01
C SER A 62 13.22 2.64 -24.94
N LYS A 63 13.70 3.09 -23.77
CA LYS A 63 13.45 2.31 -22.55
C LYS A 63 11.96 2.48 -22.29
N SER A 64 11.16 1.50 -22.71
CA SER A 64 9.74 1.43 -22.38
C SER A 64 9.58 1.70 -20.88
N LEU A 65 8.77 2.68 -20.49
CA LEU A 65 8.55 3.01 -19.09
C LEU A 65 7.96 1.79 -18.36
N GLN A 66 8.77 1.08 -17.58
CA GLN A 66 8.32 -0.09 -16.85
C GLN A 66 7.85 0.32 -15.46
N LEU A 67 6.53 0.34 -15.28
CA LEU A 67 5.90 0.52 -13.97
C LEU A 67 6.12 -0.72 -13.09
N GLU A 68 6.25 -0.51 -11.79
CA GLU A 68 6.35 -1.60 -10.83
C GLU A 68 5.01 -2.32 -10.70
N ARG A 69 5.08 -3.65 -10.58
CA ARG A 69 3.92 -4.50 -10.34
C ARG A 69 3.75 -4.78 -8.85
N TYR A 70 2.51 -4.67 -8.37
CA TYR A 70 2.18 -5.08 -7.01
C TYR A 70 2.34 -6.59 -6.85
N VAL A 71 3.05 -7.00 -5.80
CA VAL A 71 3.16 -8.39 -5.35
C VAL A 71 2.70 -8.42 -3.90
N PRO A 72 1.58 -9.11 -3.60
CA PRO A 72 1.10 -9.26 -2.24
C PRO A 72 2.16 -9.82 -1.30
N GLY A 73 2.25 -9.23 -0.11
CA GLY A 73 3.06 -9.80 0.98
C GLY A 73 2.42 -11.04 1.59
N LEU A 74 3.10 -11.64 2.57
CA LEU A 74 2.50 -12.72 3.35
C LEU A 74 1.28 -12.19 4.12
N PRO A 75 0.18 -12.97 4.20
CA PRO A 75 -1.02 -12.54 4.89
C PRO A 75 -0.73 -12.28 6.37
N GLY A 76 -1.26 -11.16 6.86
CA GLY A 76 -1.23 -10.78 8.26
C GLY A 76 -2.61 -10.28 8.70
N ILE A 77 -3.08 -10.74 9.85
CA ILE A 77 -4.32 -10.28 10.45
C ILE A 77 -4.11 -10.09 11.94
N LYS A 78 -4.75 -9.07 12.52
CA LYS A 78 -4.82 -8.84 13.96
C LYS A 78 -6.29 -8.66 14.31
N VAL A 79 -6.79 -9.48 15.23
CA VAL A 79 -8.15 -9.44 15.74
C VAL A 79 -8.10 -9.19 17.24
N THR A 80 -8.82 -8.19 17.70
CA THR A 80 -9.00 -7.90 19.13
C THR A 80 -10.07 -8.79 19.72
N LEU A 81 -9.84 -9.26 20.94
CA LEU A 81 -10.75 -10.10 21.71
C LEU A 81 -11.10 -9.37 23.01
N GLY A 82 -11.89 -8.31 22.92
CA GLY A 82 -12.07 -7.35 24.00
C GLY A 82 -10.89 -6.36 24.09
N LEU A 83 -10.73 -5.71 25.26
CA LEU A 83 -9.82 -4.56 25.39
C LEU A 83 -8.34 -4.93 25.51
N LYS A 84 -8.02 -6.04 26.17
CA LYS A 84 -6.62 -6.38 26.52
C LYS A 84 -6.06 -7.57 25.73
N LYS A 85 -6.92 -8.32 25.05
CA LYS A 85 -6.55 -9.53 24.34
C LYS A 85 -6.59 -9.32 22.84
N ALA A 86 -5.63 -9.88 22.13
CA ALA A 86 -5.63 -9.93 20.69
C ALA A 86 -5.03 -11.25 20.20
N VAL A 87 -5.49 -11.72 19.05
CA VAL A 87 -4.90 -12.81 18.29
C VAL A 87 -4.43 -12.25 16.96
N TYR A 88 -3.20 -12.56 16.57
CA TYR A 88 -2.67 -12.11 15.30
C TYR A 88 -1.90 -13.20 14.60
N GLN A 89 -1.99 -13.22 13.27
CA GLN A 89 -1.16 -14.02 12.40
C GLN A 89 -0.10 -13.11 11.78
N ARG A 90 1.17 -13.53 11.85
CA ARG A 90 2.27 -12.87 11.14
C ARG A 90 3.20 -13.93 10.59
N ARG A 91 3.50 -13.84 9.28
CA ARG A 91 4.42 -14.78 8.59
C ARG A 91 4.05 -16.27 8.83
N GLY A 92 2.75 -16.58 8.82
CA GLY A 92 2.23 -17.93 9.02
C GLY A 92 2.17 -18.41 10.47
N VAL A 93 2.63 -17.62 11.44
CA VAL A 93 2.57 -17.97 12.87
C VAL A 93 1.41 -17.21 13.53
N VAL A 94 0.55 -17.95 14.24
CA VAL A 94 -0.53 -17.39 15.05
C VAL A 94 -0.02 -17.18 16.47
N VAL A 95 -0.21 -15.97 16.99
CA VAL A 95 0.21 -15.58 18.34
C VAL A 95 -0.98 -14.93 19.06
N SER A 96 -1.18 -15.29 20.31
CA SER A 96 -2.12 -14.63 21.22
C SER A 96 -1.39 -13.75 22.22
N SER A 97 -1.94 -12.58 22.50
CA SER A 97 -1.43 -11.61 23.47
C SER A 97 -2.56 -11.24 24.43
N ASN A 98 -2.30 -11.27 25.74
CA ASN A 98 -3.29 -10.94 26.78
C ASN A 98 -3.04 -9.59 27.48
N GLU A 99 -1.94 -8.90 27.14
CA GLU A 99 -1.52 -7.65 27.77
C GLU A 99 -1.25 -6.59 26.69
N ARG A 100 -2.31 -6.02 26.12
CA ARG A 100 -2.18 -4.87 25.24
C ARG A 100 -2.78 -3.61 25.87
N SER A 101 -2.25 -2.46 25.46
CA SER A 101 -2.90 -1.18 25.71
C SER A 101 -4.34 -1.23 25.20
N ILE A 102 -5.25 -0.55 25.91
CA ILE A 102 -6.69 -0.53 25.61
C ILE A 102 -6.94 0.05 24.22
N ASP A 103 -6.14 1.03 23.80
CA ASP A 103 -6.20 1.66 22.48
C ASP A 103 -5.36 0.93 21.42
N LEU A 104 -4.60 -0.11 21.83
CA LEU A 104 -3.63 -0.83 21.00
C LEU A 104 -2.53 0.06 20.40
N ASP A 105 -2.15 1.10 21.13
CA ASP A 105 -1.23 2.14 20.67
C ASP A 105 -1.76 2.83 19.40
N ALA A 106 -3.07 3.11 19.36
CA ALA A 106 -3.72 3.76 18.21
C ALA A 106 -3.07 5.12 17.92
N LEU A 107 -2.60 5.80 18.96
CA LEU A 107 -1.91 7.09 18.84
C LEU A 107 -0.70 7.01 17.88
N ARG A 108 0.03 5.88 17.85
CA ARG A 108 1.18 5.68 16.96
C ARG A 108 0.83 5.77 15.47
N MET A 109 -0.44 5.63 15.09
CA MET A 109 -0.85 5.83 13.71
C MET A 109 -0.57 7.25 13.22
N TRP A 110 -0.72 8.25 14.08
CA TRP A 110 -0.52 9.66 13.75
C TRP A 110 0.93 10.00 13.41
N GLY A 111 1.89 9.27 13.98
CA GLY A 111 3.30 9.36 13.59
C GLY A 111 3.55 9.05 12.10
N ASN A 112 2.73 8.20 11.47
CA ASN A 112 2.82 7.95 10.03
C ASN A 112 2.39 9.18 9.18
N PHE A 113 1.72 10.16 9.79
CA PHE A 113 1.30 11.41 9.15
C PHE A 113 2.21 12.59 9.56
N GLY A 114 3.35 12.32 10.20
CA GLY A 114 4.31 13.33 10.61
C GLY A 114 3.93 14.09 11.88
N MET A 115 2.94 13.63 12.64
CA MET A 115 2.61 14.21 13.94
C MET A 115 3.48 13.58 15.02
N ASP A 116 4.15 14.43 15.81
CA ASP A 116 4.85 14.00 17.01
C ASP A 116 3.81 13.77 18.11
N VAL A 117 3.63 12.50 18.48
CA VAL A 117 2.64 12.07 19.47
C VAL A 117 3.37 11.32 20.56
N ASN A 118 3.42 11.95 21.73
CA ASN A 118 3.98 11.34 22.92
C ASN A 118 2.87 10.58 23.65
N ASP A 119 2.98 9.24 23.70
CA ASP A 119 2.07 8.34 24.44
C ASP A 119 2.00 8.65 25.97
N LEU A 120 2.82 9.58 26.45
CA LEU A 120 2.93 10.00 27.85
C LEU A 120 2.17 11.29 28.18
N ASP A 121 1.56 11.97 27.20
CA ASP A 121 0.76 13.17 27.49
C ASP A 121 -0.58 12.77 28.12
N PRO A 122 -0.80 13.06 29.42
CA PRO A 122 -2.04 12.67 30.11
C PRO A 122 -3.27 13.37 29.54
N ALA A 123 -3.09 14.54 28.91
CA ALA A 123 -4.19 15.31 28.31
C ALA A 123 -4.86 14.60 27.11
N LEU A 124 -4.26 13.52 26.61
CA LEU A 124 -4.83 12.69 25.54
C LEU A 124 -5.80 11.61 26.05
N TYR A 125 -5.87 11.39 27.37
CA TYR A 125 -6.71 10.36 28.01
C TYR A 125 -7.72 10.91 29.03
N GLU A 126 -7.82 12.23 29.19
CA GLU A 126 -8.88 12.94 29.94
C GLU A 126 -10.00 13.44 29.00
#